data_AF-Q8RDU8-F1
#
_entry.id   AF-Q8RDU8-F1
#
_cell.length_a   1.000
_cell.length_b   1.000
_cell.length_c   1.000
_cell.angle_alpha   90.00
_cell.angle_beta   90.00
_cell.angle_gamma   90.00
#
_symmetry.space_group_name_H-M   'P 1'
#
loop_
_entity.id
_entity.type
_entity.pdbx_description
1 polymer ?
#
loop_
_entity_poly.entity_id
_entity_poly.type
_entity_poly.pdbx_seq_one_letter_code
_entity_poly.pdbx_strand_id
1 'polypeptide(L)'
;MNKKIIVTKFLLYSFIGIFMFFISIKIGDRNTIPIDHLVKFILKIPHLQIIYGITIIFVGTIFPLIKKTWNKNKLNFIMSILNIIGLIFTIMCIFKFGPEIITQESMGPYVLFKVVIPVILIVPIGSIFLAFLVSYGLMEGIGTLMEPIMRPIFKTPGRSAIDAVASFVGSYSLALLVTNGVYRENKYTTKEAAIIATGFSTVSATFMIITLNTLNLMEYWNLYFWVCLIVTFIATAITARIYPLSKMPDIYFNKNLKVENENLENKKSNIFREAWNTAISNFLKSDSVLDNTISNLKSGIKLALNIGATIMSVGVISLLLAQYTKIFDILGYLFYPLTLFFKTSDPFLIAKSATITIADMYVPAIISTGASIDVRFIIAVLCINFSLHLFLVF
;
A
#
# COMPACT_ATOMS: atom_id res chain seq x y z
N MET A 1 7.36 -11.10 -36.18
CA MET A 1 6.20 -11.74 -35.50
C MET A 1 4.92 -11.24 -36.17
N ASN A 2 3.95 -12.11 -36.50
CA ASN A 2 2.71 -11.70 -37.18
C ASN A 2 1.92 -10.71 -36.30
N LYS A 3 1.39 -9.62 -36.88
CA LYS A 3 0.65 -8.56 -36.17
C LYS A 3 -0.50 -9.12 -35.32
N LYS A 4 -1.20 -10.16 -35.81
CA LYS A 4 -2.24 -10.85 -35.03
C LYS A 4 -1.68 -11.50 -33.76
N ILE A 5 -0.54 -12.19 -33.86
CA ILE A 5 0.09 -12.87 -32.72
C ILE A 5 0.56 -11.86 -31.66
N ILE A 6 1.10 -10.71 -32.08
CA ILE A 6 1.51 -9.63 -31.16
C ILE A 6 0.32 -9.13 -30.35
N VAL A 7 -0.78 -8.78 -31.04
CA VAL A 7 -1.99 -8.28 -30.38
C VAL A 7 -2.60 -9.35 -29.46
N THR A 8 -2.67 -10.61 -29.89
CA THR A 8 -3.19 -11.69 -29.05
C THR A 8 -2.35 -11.89 -27.79
N LYS A 9 -1.01 -11.89 -27.89
CA LYS A 9 -0.14 -12.01 -26.71
C LYS A 9 -0.25 -10.80 -25.79
N PHE A 10 -0.29 -9.60 -26.35
CA PHE A 10 -0.51 -8.36 -25.60
C PHE A 10 -1.82 -8.41 -24.79
N LEU A 11 -2.93 -8.78 -25.45
CA LEU A 11 -4.24 -8.88 -24.80
C LEU A 11 -4.24 -9.98 -23.73
N LEU A 12 -3.62 -11.13 -24.00
CA LEU A 12 -3.52 -12.21 -23.03
C LEU A 12 -2.73 -11.79 -21.79
N TYR A 13 -1.58 -11.15 -21.97
CA TYR A 13 -0.73 -10.72 -20.85
C TYR A 13 -1.40 -9.60 -20.05
N SER A 14 -2.01 -8.65 -20.73
CA SER A 14 -2.83 -7.60 -20.10
C SER A 14 -3.98 -8.20 -19.31
N PHE A 15 -4.67 -9.20 -19.87
CA PHE A 15 -5.77 -9.90 -19.20
C PHE A 15 -5.30 -10.64 -17.95
N ILE A 16 -4.14 -11.32 -17.99
CA ILE A 16 -3.57 -11.98 -16.81
C ILE A 16 -3.31 -10.96 -15.70
N GLY A 17 -2.67 -9.82 -16.03
CA GLY A 17 -2.45 -8.75 -15.07
C GLY A 17 -3.76 -8.21 -14.49
N ILE A 18 -4.73 -7.86 -15.34
CA ILE A 18 -6.04 -7.35 -14.92
C ILE A 18 -6.76 -8.36 -14.03
N PHE A 19 -6.81 -9.63 -14.44
CA PHE A 19 -7.48 -10.69 -13.70
C PHE A 19 -6.87 -10.88 -12.31
N MET A 20 -5.54 -10.97 -12.22
CA MET A 20 -4.87 -11.26 -10.96
C MET A 20 -4.97 -10.14 -9.93
N PHE A 21 -5.06 -8.88 -10.37
CA PHE A 21 -5.04 -7.71 -9.48
C PHE A 21 -6.38 -6.97 -9.31
N PHE A 22 -7.29 -7.08 -10.27
CA PHE A 22 -8.50 -6.23 -10.31
C PHE A 22 -9.82 -7.00 -10.33
N ILE A 23 -9.82 -8.29 -10.68
CA ILE A 23 -11.05 -9.08 -10.76
C ILE A 23 -11.24 -9.86 -9.46
N SER A 24 -12.19 -9.43 -8.63
CA SER A 24 -12.58 -10.18 -7.44
C SER A 24 -13.31 -11.47 -7.81
N ILE A 25 -12.88 -12.58 -7.22
CA ILE A 25 -13.53 -13.89 -7.36
C ILE A 25 -13.97 -14.40 -5.99
N LYS A 26 -15.13 -15.05 -5.96
CA LYS A 26 -15.64 -15.70 -4.75
C LYS A 26 -15.13 -17.13 -4.68
N ILE A 27 -14.32 -17.44 -3.68
CA ILE A 27 -13.90 -18.82 -3.35
C ILE A 27 -14.29 -19.09 -1.90
N GLY A 28 -15.25 -20.00 -1.71
CA GLY A 28 -15.92 -20.20 -0.42
C GLY A 28 -16.70 -18.95 0.01
N ASP A 29 -16.52 -18.51 1.25
CA ASP A 29 -17.20 -17.34 1.81
C ASP A 29 -16.49 -16.01 1.53
N ARG A 30 -15.34 -16.04 0.85
CA ARG A 30 -14.50 -14.85 0.65
C ARG A 30 -14.55 -14.38 -0.80
N ASN A 31 -14.85 -13.11 -0.98
CA ASN A 31 -14.79 -12.42 -2.27
C ASN A 31 -13.59 -11.48 -2.29
N THR A 32 -12.54 -11.85 -3.03
CA THR A 32 -11.26 -11.11 -3.07
C THR A 32 -10.50 -11.44 -4.36
N ILE A 33 -9.40 -10.73 -4.61
CA ILE A 33 -8.58 -10.91 -5.81
C ILE A 33 -7.83 -12.26 -5.81
N PRO A 34 -7.50 -12.82 -7.00
CA PRO A 34 -6.82 -14.11 -7.12
C PRO A 34 -5.50 -14.21 -6.35
N ILE A 35 -4.70 -13.15 -6.32
CA ILE A 35 -3.43 -13.14 -5.58
C ILE A 35 -3.65 -13.33 -4.08
N ASP A 36 -4.66 -12.69 -3.51
CA ASP A 36 -4.98 -12.84 -2.08
C ASP A 36 -5.50 -14.26 -1.78
N HIS A 37 -6.25 -14.87 -2.69
CA HIS A 37 -6.60 -16.30 -2.58
C HIS A 37 -5.37 -17.20 -2.61
N LEU A 38 -4.39 -16.94 -3.48
CA LEU A 38 -3.12 -17.68 -3.51
C LEU A 38 -2.36 -17.54 -2.19
N VAL A 39 -2.23 -16.32 -1.67
CA VAL A 39 -1.60 -16.04 -0.37
C VAL A 39 -2.30 -16.82 0.73
N LYS A 40 -3.64 -16.76 0.81
CA LYS A 40 -4.43 -17.48 1.81
C LYS A 40 -4.33 -18.99 1.67
N PHE A 41 -4.27 -19.51 0.44
CA PHE A 41 -4.08 -20.93 0.19
C PHE A 41 -2.72 -21.39 0.71
N ILE A 42 -1.66 -20.63 0.47
CA ILE A 42 -0.32 -20.90 1.00
C ILE A 42 -0.32 -20.83 2.54
N LEU A 43 -1.00 -19.84 3.13
CA LEU A 43 -1.10 -19.70 4.58
C LEU A 43 -1.91 -20.81 5.27
N LYS A 44 -2.72 -21.59 4.54
CA LYS A 44 -3.39 -22.78 5.10
C LYS A 44 -2.42 -23.95 5.34
N ILE A 45 -1.22 -23.93 4.74
CA ILE A 45 -0.22 -24.97 4.96
C ILE A 45 0.24 -24.89 6.43
N PRO A 46 0.09 -25.97 7.22
CA PRO A 46 0.46 -25.97 8.63
C PRO A 46 1.91 -25.52 8.84
N HIS A 47 2.14 -24.71 9.87
CA HIS A 47 3.44 -24.15 10.27
C HIS A 47 4.18 -23.27 9.24
N LEU A 48 3.76 -23.24 7.97
CA LEU A 48 4.43 -22.46 6.93
C LEU A 48 4.44 -20.96 7.26
N GLN A 49 3.33 -20.43 7.77
CA GLN A 49 3.23 -19.02 8.18
C GLN A 49 4.32 -18.63 9.19
N ILE A 50 4.61 -19.51 10.16
CA ILE A 50 5.60 -19.26 11.22
C ILE A 50 7.00 -19.37 10.63
N ILE A 51 7.29 -20.45 9.90
CA ILE A 51 8.61 -20.72 9.33
C ILE A 51 8.99 -19.63 8.32
N TYR A 52 8.07 -19.28 7.41
CA TYR A 52 8.27 -18.22 6.43
C TYR A 52 8.44 -16.86 7.11
N GLY A 53 7.55 -16.54 8.07
CA GLY A 53 7.58 -15.29 8.81
C GLY A 53 8.91 -15.05 9.52
N ILE A 54 9.34 -16.01 10.34
CA ILE A 54 10.59 -15.88 11.09
C ILE A 54 11.80 -15.83 10.16
N THR A 55 11.79 -16.58 9.05
CA THR A 55 12.89 -16.61 8.09
C THR A 55 13.06 -15.27 7.38
N ILE A 56 11.97 -14.69 6.84
CA ILE A 56 12.03 -13.39 6.16
C ILE A 56 12.45 -12.29 7.12
N ILE A 57 11.89 -12.26 8.34
CA ILE A 57 12.23 -11.25 9.34
C ILE A 57 13.69 -11.40 9.79
N PHE A 58 14.13 -12.63 10.08
CA PHE A 58 15.52 -12.89 10.47
C PHE A 58 16.51 -12.49 9.38
N VAL A 59 16.30 -12.95 8.14
CA VAL A 59 17.17 -12.60 7.01
C VAL A 59 17.13 -11.08 6.75
N GLY A 60 15.96 -10.46 6.84
CA GLY A 60 15.77 -9.01 6.69
C GLY A 60 16.54 -8.19 7.72
N THR A 61 16.61 -8.66 8.97
CA THR A 61 17.37 -8.02 10.05
C THR A 61 18.88 -8.24 9.91
N ILE A 62 19.31 -9.44 9.53
CA ILE A 62 20.74 -9.81 9.47
C ILE A 62 21.43 -9.27 8.21
N PHE A 63 20.74 -9.22 7.06
CA PHE A 63 21.36 -8.86 5.79
C PHE A 63 22.00 -7.44 5.77
N PRO A 64 21.37 -6.39 6.33
CA PRO A 64 22.00 -5.07 6.45
C PRO A 64 23.22 -5.04 7.40
N LEU A 65 23.23 -5.91 8.42
CA LEU A 65 24.33 -6.03 9.39
C LEU A 65 25.56 -6.65 8.71
N ILE A 66 25.38 -7.76 7.99
CA ILE A 66 26.44 -8.44 7.24
C ILE A 66 27.03 -7.50 6.17
N LYS A 67 26.17 -6.80 5.41
CA LYS A 67 26.62 -5.88 4.35
C LYS A 67 27.22 -4.58 4.87
N LYS A 68 27.31 -4.38 6.20
CA LYS A 68 27.76 -3.14 6.85
C LYS A 68 27.01 -1.89 6.33
N THR A 69 25.77 -2.05 5.86
CA THR A 69 24.95 -0.94 5.36
C THR A 69 24.14 -0.26 6.47
N TRP A 70 24.09 -0.88 7.65
CA TRP A 70 23.27 -0.48 8.79
C TRP A 70 23.61 0.91 9.36
N ASN A 71 24.87 1.38 9.30
CA ASN A 71 25.26 2.69 9.84
C ASN A 71 25.69 3.71 8.76
N LYS A 72 25.21 3.57 7.52
CA LYS A 72 25.60 4.51 6.45
C LYS A 72 25.03 5.92 6.66
N ASN A 73 23.88 6.03 7.32
CA ASN A 73 23.26 7.29 7.70
C ASN A 73 22.32 7.07 8.91
N LYS A 74 21.84 8.16 9.51
CA LYS A 74 20.95 8.12 10.67
C LYS A 74 19.69 7.28 10.43
N LEU A 75 19.11 7.38 9.23
CA LEU A 75 17.92 6.61 8.85
C LEU A 75 18.19 5.09 8.87
N ASN A 76 19.27 4.63 8.22
CA ASN A 76 19.63 3.22 8.19
C ASN A 76 19.92 2.68 9.59
N PHE A 77 20.52 3.50 10.45
CA PHE A 77 20.81 3.14 11.83
C PHE A 77 19.50 2.93 12.61
N ILE A 78 18.56 3.87 12.53
CA ILE A 78 17.23 3.75 13.15
C ILE A 78 16.49 2.52 12.61
N MET A 79 16.45 2.34 11.29
CA MET A 79 15.78 1.19 10.66
C MET A 79 16.39 -0.14 11.09
N SER A 80 17.71 -0.19 11.28
CA SER A 80 18.38 -1.40 11.76
C SER A 80 18.04 -1.72 13.22
N ILE A 81 17.92 -0.69 14.08
CA ILE A 81 17.44 -0.86 15.46
C ILE A 81 16.00 -1.39 15.45
N LEU A 82 15.12 -0.77 14.67
CA LEU A 82 13.73 -1.21 14.51
C LEU A 82 13.67 -2.67 14.01
N ASN A 83 14.51 -3.05 13.06
CA ASN A 83 14.56 -4.43 12.58
C ASN A 83 14.99 -5.44 13.65
N ILE A 84 15.92 -5.05 14.54
CA ILE A 84 16.33 -5.89 15.67
C ILE A 84 15.17 -6.03 16.67
N ILE A 85 14.51 -4.92 17.02
CA ILE A 85 13.34 -4.93 17.91
C ILE A 85 12.21 -5.77 17.32
N GLY A 86 11.95 -5.64 16.02
CA GLY A 86 10.93 -6.41 15.31
C GLY A 86 11.22 -7.91 15.31
N LEU A 87 12.49 -8.29 15.16
CA LEU A 87 12.91 -9.68 15.30
C LEU A 87 12.69 -10.19 16.72
N ILE A 88 13.03 -9.42 17.75
CA ILE A 88 12.80 -9.77 19.15
C ILE A 88 11.30 -10.00 19.40
N PHE A 89 10.43 -9.06 19.00
CA PHE A 89 8.99 -9.22 19.15
C PHE A 89 8.45 -10.43 18.39
N THR A 90 8.97 -10.71 17.18
CA THR A 90 8.58 -11.91 16.42
C THR A 90 8.88 -13.18 17.21
N ILE A 91 10.09 -13.28 17.75
CA ILE A 91 10.52 -14.44 18.55
C ILE A 91 9.64 -14.56 19.81
N MET A 92 9.41 -13.47 20.54
CA MET A 92 8.53 -13.44 21.71
C MET A 92 7.10 -13.92 21.39
N CYS A 93 6.53 -13.49 20.26
CA CYS A 93 5.17 -13.87 19.85
C CYS A 93 5.06 -15.35 19.44
N ILE A 94 6.07 -15.87 18.74
CA ILE A 94 6.06 -17.27 18.26
C ILE A 94 6.25 -18.24 19.43
N PHE A 95 7.24 -17.98 20.28
CA PHE A 95 7.57 -18.84 21.41
C PHE A 95 6.77 -18.52 22.68
N LYS A 96 5.88 -17.52 22.61
CA LYS A 96 5.04 -17.04 23.72
C LYS A 96 5.83 -16.75 25.00
N PHE A 97 7.02 -16.16 24.87
CA PHE A 97 7.81 -15.73 26.03
C PHE A 97 7.92 -14.19 26.07
N GLY A 98 7.99 -13.65 27.28
CA GLY A 98 8.10 -12.21 27.54
C GLY A 98 6.85 -11.60 28.16
N PRO A 99 6.79 -10.26 28.28
CA PRO A 99 5.68 -9.57 28.90
C PRO A 99 4.34 -9.84 28.20
N GLU A 100 3.32 -10.18 29.00
CA GLU A 100 1.95 -10.47 28.54
C GLU A 100 1.36 -9.34 27.70
N ILE A 101 1.77 -8.11 28.01
CA ILE A 101 1.38 -6.89 27.30
C ILE A 101 1.70 -6.93 25.80
N ILE A 102 2.72 -7.70 25.39
CA ILE A 102 3.13 -7.88 23.98
C ILE A 102 2.59 -9.19 23.42
N THR A 103 2.60 -10.26 24.21
CA THR A 103 2.28 -11.62 23.75
C THR A 103 0.78 -11.95 23.72
N GLN A 104 -0.08 -11.07 24.27
CA GLN A 104 -1.53 -11.18 24.16
C GLN A 104 -2.01 -11.13 22.69
N GLU A 105 -3.08 -11.88 22.37
CA GLU A 105 -3.49 -12.12 20.97
C GLU A 105 -3.81 -10.85 20.17
N SER A 106 -4.28 -9.80 20.83
CA SER A 106 -4.63 -8.50 20.23
C SER A 106 -3.42 -7.59 19.96
N MET A 107 -2.21 -7.98 20.36
CA MET A 107 -1.00 -7.18 20.26
C MET A 107 0.01 -7.74 19.26
N GLY A 108 1.14 -8.28 19.74
CA GLY A 108 2.22 -8.79 18.91
C GLY A 108 1.76 -9.90 17.96
N PRO A 109 1.04 -10.93 18.43
CA PRO A 109 0.45 -11.94 17.56
C PRO A 109 -0.49 -11.37 16.48
N TYR A 110 -1.32 -10.37 16.80
CA TYR A 110 -2.17 -9.71 15.80
C TYR A 110 -1.30 -9.07 14.70
N VAL A 111 -0.31 -8.26 15.09
CA VAL A 111 0.60 -7.62 14.12
C VAL A 111 1.34 -8.67 13.29
N LEU A 112 1.86 -9.73 13.91
CA LEU A 112 2.62 -10.77 13.21
C LEU A 112 1.75 -11.56 12.22
N PHE A 113 0.63 -12.12 12.67
CA PHE A 113 -0.16 -13.07 11.89
C PHE A 113 -1.21 -12.43 11.00
N LYS A 114 -1.72 -11.25 11.35
CA LYS A 114 -2.76 -10.56 10.56
C LYS A 114 -2.20 -9.47 9.66
N VAL A 115 -1.01 -8.94 9.97
CA VAL A 115 -0.40 -7.85 9.20
C VAL A 115 0.90 -8.31 8.55
N VAL A 116 1.95 -8.58 9.32
CA VAL A 116 3.31 -8.80 8.80
C VAL A 116 3.35 -9.98 7.84
N ILE A 117 2.97 -11.18 8.26
CA ILE A 117 3.07 -12.41 7.46
C ILE A 117 2.29 -12.31 6.14
N PRO A 118 1.00 -11.91 6.12
CA PRO A 118 0.28 -11.70 4.87
C PRO A 118 0.98 -10.71 3.92
N VAL A 119 1.54 -9.61 4.45
CA VAL A 119 2.22 -8.58 3.66
C VAL A 119 3.53 -9.10 3.05
N ILE A 120 4.38 -9.75 3.83
CA ILE A 120 5.65 -10.29 3.30
C ILE A 120 5.46 -11.47 2.34
N LEU A 121 4.28 -12.07 2.30
CA LEU A 121 3.96 -13.18 1.39
C LEU A 121 3.28 -12.69 0.12
N ILE A 122 2.35 -11.72 0.23
CA ILE A 122 1.70 -11.12 -0.95
C ILE A 122 2.70 -10.36 -1.81
N VAL A 123 3.73 -9.75 -1.21
CA VAL A 123 4.66 -8.91 -1.96
C VAL A 123 5.49 -9.71 -3.00
N PRO A 124 6.15 -10.82 -2.65
CA PRO A 124 6.86 -11.63 -3.65
C PRO A 124 5.93 -12.29 -4.68
N ILE A 125 4.74 -12.73 -4.27
CA ILE A 125 3.77 -13.36 -5.18
C ILE A 125 3.20 -12.33 -6.14
N GLY A 126 2.80 -11.16 -5.64
CA GLY A 126 2.30 -10.07 -6.46
C GLY A 126 3.35 -9.61 -7.46
N SER A 127 4.63 -9.60 -7.10
CA SER A 127 5.66 -9.12 -8.03
C SER A 127 5.84 -10.04 -9.25
N ILE A 128 5.58 -11.35 -9.14
CA ILE A 128 5.51 -12.26 -10.30
C ILE A 128 4.52 -11.75 -11.35
N PHE A 129 3.35 -11.32 -10.88
CA PHE A 129 2.27 -10.85 -11.75
C PHE A 129 2.42 -9.38 -12.14
N LEU A 130 3.20 -8.60 -11.40
CA LEU A 130 3.41 -7.17 -11.66
C LEU A 130 3.99 -6.91 -13.06
N ALA A 131 4.87 -7.81 -13.53
CA ALA A 131 5.38 -7.77 -14.90
C ALA A 131 4.26 -7.68 -15.94
N PHE A 132 3.14 -8.39 -15.73
CA PHE A 132 1.99 -8.42 -16.63
C PHE A 132 1.27 -7.06 -16.76
N LEU A 133 1.30 -6.25 -15.69
CA LEU A 133 0.76 -4.90 -15.70
C LEU A 133 1.75 -3.89 -16.27
N VAL A 134 3.00 -3.95 -15.81
CA VAL A 134 3.97 -2.86 -15.98
C VAL A 134 4.81 -3.04 -17.24
N SER A 135 5.22 -4.27 -17.57
CA SER A 135 6.25 -4.51 -18.59
C SER A 135 5.67 -4.71 -19.99
N TYR A 136 4.39 -5.06 -20.14
CA TYR A 136 3.78 -5.45 -21.42
C TYR A 136 2.85 -4.41 -22.04
N GLY A 137 3.02 -3.12 -21.74
CA GLY A 137 2.35 -2.05 -22.48
C GLY A 137 0.96 -1.65 -21.96
N LEU A 138 0.31 -2.46 -21.11
CA LEU A 138 -0.99 -2.12 -20.53
C LEU A 138 -0.90 -0.79 -19.77
N MET A 139 0.14 -0.67 -18.95
CA MET A 139 0.34 0.50 -18.11
C MET A 139 0.62 1.77 -18.89
N GLU A 140 1.37 1.67 -19.97
CA GLU A 140 1.64 2.81 -20.83
C GLU A 140 0.41 3.21 -21.66
N GLY A 141 -0.40 2.24 -22.09
CA GLY A 141 -1.67 2.53 -22.77
C GLY A 141 -2.66 3.27 -21.87
N ILE A 142 -2.94 2.74 -20.69
CA ILE A 142 -3.81 3.43 -19.71
C ILE A 142 -3.17 4.75 -19.27
N GLY A 143 -1.85 4.78 -19.14
CA GLY A 143 -1.11 5.98 -18.81
C GLY A 143 -1.34 7.10 -19.80
N THR A 144 -1.25 6.83 -21.10
CA THR A 144 -1.56 7.84 -22.13
C THR A 144 -3.00 8.34 -22.04
N LEU A 145 -3.98 7.47 -21.76
CA LEU A 145 -5.38 7.88 -21.62
C LEU A 145 -5.62 8.77 -20.40
N MET A 146 -4.94 8.46 -19.30
CA MET A 146 -5.17 9.09 -17.99
C MET A 146 -4.24 10.27 -17.71
N GLU A 147 -3.21 10.50 -18.54
CA GLU A 147 -2.31 11.65 -18.41
C GLU A 147 -3.04 13.00 -18.27
N PRO A 148 -4.08 13.31 -19.08
CA PRO A 148 -4.79 14.59 -18.98
C PRO A 148 -5.54 14.79 -17.65
N ILE A 149 -5.78 13.72 -16.90
CA ILE A 149 -6.46 13.76 -15.60
C ILE A 149 -5.43 13.71 -14.48
N MET A 150 -4.51 12.74 -14.53
CA MET A 150 -3.58 12.47 -13.43
C MET A 150 -2.56 13.59 -13.24
N ARG A 151 -1.99 14.09 -14.33
CA ARG A 151 -0.94 15.11 -14.27
C ARG A 151 -1.42 16.43 -13.68
N PRO A 152 -2.53 17.05 -14.16
CA PRO A 152 -2.99 18.31 -13.59
C PRO A 152 -3.60 18.15 -12.20
N ILE A 153 -4.36 17.08 -11.93
CA ILE A 153 -5.08 16.93 -10.66
C ILE A 153 -4.13 16.44 -9.56
N PHE A 154 -3.33 15.42 -9.82
CA PHE A 154 -2.55 14.72 -8.78
C PHE A 154 -1.04 14.96 -8.87
N LYS A 155 -0.54 15.64 -9.91
CA LYS A 155 0.90 15.84 -10.17
C LYS A 155 1.67 14.53 -10.33
N THR A 156 0.99 13.48 -10.75
CA THR A 156 1.56 12.16 -11.04
C THR A 156 1.34 11.83 -12.52
N PRO A 157 2.19 11.01 -13.14
CA PRO A 157 2.03 10.63 -14.54
C PRO A 157 0.78 9.76 -14.69
N GLY A 158 0.18 9.74 -15.86
CA GLY A 158 -1.07 9.05 -16.19
C GLY A 158 -1.06 7.57 -15.79
N ARG A 159 0.10 6.92 -15.90
CA ARG A 159 0.29 5.51 -15.53
C ARG A 159 -0.06 5.22 -14.05
N SER A 160 0.01 6.22 -13.18
CA SER A 160 -0.41 6.13 -11.77
C SER A 160 -1.91 5.90 -11.56
N ALA A 161 -2.74 6.04 -12.61
CA ALA A 161 -4.15 5.67 -12.53
C ALA A 161 -4.33 4.17 -12.24
N ILE A 162 -3.41 3.33 -12.71
CA ILE A 162 -3.43 1.89 -12.40
C ILE A 162 -3.12 1.65 -10.93
N ASP A 163 -2.12 2.34 -10.37
CA ASP A 163 -1.86 2.30 -8.93
C ASP A 163 -3.09 2.73 -8.14
N ALA A 164 -3.73 3.84 -8.52
CA ALA A 164 -4.92 4.35 -7.85
C ALA A 164 -6.06 3.32 -7.80
N VAL A 165 -6.39 2.70 -8.93
CA VAL A 165 -7.44 1.67 -8.98
C VAL A 165 -7.00 0.40 -8.22
N ALA A 166 -5.73 0.01 -8.32
CA ALA A 166 -5.21 -1.20 -7.69
C ALA A 166 -5.28 -1.12 -6.16
N SER A 167 -5.05 0.07 -5.60
CA SER A 167 -5.16 0.32 -4.17
C SER A 167 -6.57 0.06 -3.62
N PHE A 168 -7.60 0.58 -4.29
CA PHE A 168 -8.98 0.44 -3.85
C PHE A 168 -9.48 -1.01 -3.96
N VAL A 169 -9.10 -1.70 -5.03
CA VAL A 169 -9.59 -3.06 -5.30
C VAL A 169 -8.85 -4.10 -4.46
N GLY A 170 -7.52 -3.99 -4.35
CA GLY A 170 -6.70 -5.00 -3.69
C GLY A 170 -6.44 -4.69 -2.22
N SER A 171 -5.40 -3.89 -1.97
CA SER A 171 -4.99 -3.45 -0.62
C SER A 171 -3.90 -2.40 -0.70
N TYR A 172 -3.65 -1.70 0.41
CA TYR A 172 -2.51 -0.80 0.53
C TYR A 172 -1.16 -1.49 0.22
N SER A 173 -1.01 -2.77 0.59
CA SER A 173 0.24 -3.51 0.36
C SER A 173 0.44 -3.83 -1.11
N LEU A 174 -0.65 -4.07 -1.83
CA LEU A 174 -0.62 -4.21 -3.26
C LEU A 174 -0.26 -2.90 -3.96
N ALA A 175 -0.88 -1.79 -3.53
CA ALA A 175 -0.58 -0.46 -4.05
C ALA A 175 0.93 -0.16 -3.97
N LEU A 176 1.51 -0.33 -2.77
CA LEU A 176 2.93 -0.10 -2.54
C LEU A 176 3.82 -1.02 -3.38
N LEU A 177 3.39 -2.26 -3.62
CA LEU A 177 4.12 -3.18 -4.49
C LEU A 177 4.17 -2.67 -5.93
N VAL A 178 3.03 -2.23 -6.48
CA VAL A 178 2.95 -1.70 -7.84
C VAL A 178 3.81 -0.43 -7.92
N THR A 179 3.59 0.51 -7.00
CA THR A 179 4.32 1.78 -6.97
C THR A 179 5.83 1.58 -6.87
N ASN A 180 6.28 0.69 -5.98
CA ASN A 180 7.70 0.40 -5.83
C ASN A 180 8.29 -0.30 -7.07
N GLY A 181 7.56 -1.23 -7.69
CA GLY A 181 8.04 -1.87 -8.92
C GLY A 181 8.20 -0.86 -10.05
N VAL A 182 7.19 -0.04 -10.29
CA VAL A 182 7.21 1.03 -11.30
C VAL A 182 8.29 2.07 -11.02
N TYR A 183 8.47 2.46 -9.75
CA TYR A 183 9.54 3.35 -9.33
C TYR A 183 10.93 2.78 -9.65
N ARG A 184 11.13 1.47 -9.41
CA ARG A 184 12.41 0.79 -9.68
C ARG A 184 12.68 0.57 -11.17
N GLU A 185 11.66 0.59 -12.00
CA GLU A 185 11.78 0.63 -13.47
C GLU A 185 12.04 2.05 -14.01
N ASN A 186 12.30 3.05 -13.14
CA ASN A 186 12.49 4.45 -13.54
C ASN A 186 11.29 5.07 -14.27
N LYS A 187 10.09 4.55 -13.99
CA LYS A 187 8.84 5.08 -14.54
C LYS A 187 8.17 6.12 -13.64
N TYR A 188 8.63 6.24 -12.39
CA TYR A 188 8.26 7.30 -11.44
C TYR A 188 9.49 8.02 -10.93
N THR A 189 9.37 9.33 -10.69
CA THR A 189 10.32 10.06 -9.83
C THR A 189 10.08 9.72 -8.36
N THR A 190 11.04 10.07 -7.50
CA THR A 190 10.90 9.91 -6.03
C THR A 190 9.67 10.64 -5.51
N LYS A 191 9.43 11.85 -6.01
CA LYS A 191 8.25 12.66 -5.67
C LYS A 191 6.95 12.01 -6.12
N GLU A 192 6.88 11.56 -7.37
CA GLU A 192 5.69 10.89 -7.92
C GLU A 192 5.40 9.60 -7.15
N ALA A 193 6.42 8.77 -6.93
CA ALA A 193 6.29 7.54 -6.15
C ALA A 193 5.84 7.82 -4.71
N ALA A 194 6.32 8.89 -4.08
CA ALA A 194 5.86 9.30 -2.75
C ALA A 194 4.39 9.72 -2.77
N ILE A 195 3.97 10.58 -3.71
CA ILE A 195 2.57 11.01 -3.85
C ILE A 195 1.64 9.81 -4.06
N ILE A 196 2.02 8.87 -4.94
CA ILE A 196 1.23 7.67 -5.24
C ILE A 196 1.16 6.77 -4.00
N ALA A 197 2.32 6.47 -3.40
CA ALA A 197 2.41 5.60 -2.24
C ALA A 197 1.63 6.13 -1.03
N THR A 198 1.54 7.45 -0.85
CA THR A 198 0.85 8.03 0.31
C THR A 198 -0.58 8.48 0.03
N GLY A 199 -0.87 8.92 -1.19
CA GLY A 199 -2.19 9.42 -1.55
C GLY A 199 -3.14 8.30 -1.96
N PHE A 200 -2.67 7.41 -2.81
CA PHE A 200 -3.53 6.39 -3.39
C PHE A 200 -3.58 5.08 -2.62
N SER A 201 -2.66 4.81 -1.68
CA SER A 201 -2.64 3.56 -0.92
C SER A 201 -3.73 3.51 0.15
N THR A 202 -4.97 3.28 -0.24
CA THR A 202 -6.11 3.08 0.67
C THR A 202 -6.20 1.65 1.20
N VAL A 203 -7.02 1.47 2.23
CA VAL A 203 -7.33 0.13 2.75
C VAL A 203 -8.32 -0.60 1.82
N SER A 204 -8.30 -1.93 1.82
CA SER A 204 -9.11 -2.75 0.93
C SER A 204 -10.62 -2.62 1.20
N ALA A 205 -11.43 -2.87 0.17
CA ALA A 205 -12.88 -2.96 0.29
C ALA A 205 -13.34 -4.02 1.32
N THR A 206 -12.58 -5.10 1.52
CA THR A 206 -12.88 -6.08 2.58
C THR A 206 -12.75 -5.47 3.97
N PHE A 207 -11.72 -4.66 4.19
CA PHE A 207 -11.54 -3.99 5.48
C PHE A 207 -12.56 -2.88 5.70
N MET A 208 -12.94 -2.15 4.65
CA MET A 208 -14.06 -1.21 4.68
C MET A 208 -15.34 -1.89 5.21
N ILE A 209 -15.64 -3.11 4.74
CA ILE A 209 -16.79 -3.90 5.23
C ILE A 209 -16.60 -4.30 6.70
N ILE A 210 -15.41 -4.75 7.10
CA ILE A 210 -15.14 -5.13 8.49
C ILE A 210 -15.32 -3.93 9.43
N THR A 211 -14.77 -2.78 9.08
CA THR A 211 -14.89 -1.53 9.85
C THR A 211 -16.35 -1.10 9.99
N LEU A 212 -17.13 -1.11 8.90
CA LEU A 212 -18.55 -0.79 8.97
C LEU A 212 -19.36 -1.80 9.78
N ASN A 213 -19.02 -3.09 9.71
CA ASN A 213 -19.64 -4.11 10.56
C ASN A 213 -19.35 -3.85 12.04
N THR A 214 -18.09 -3.60 12.39
CA THR A 214 -17.68 -3.28 13.77
C THR A 214 -18.42 -2.08 14.31
N LEU A 215 -18.61 -1.05 13.47
CA LEU A 215 -19.33 0.17 13.83
C LEU A 215 -20.84 0.05 13.71
N ASN A 216 -21.38 -1.11 13.31
CA ASN A 216 -22.81 -1.33 13.07
C ASN A 216 -23.42 -0.29 12.11
N LEU A 217 -22.75 -0.02 10.98
CA LEU A 217 -23.13 0.94 9.95
C LEU A 217 -23.24 0.32 8.55
N MET A 218 -23.35 -1.01 8.46
CA MET A 218 -23.38 -1.73 7.17
C MET A 218 -24.49 -1.28 6.22
N GLU A 219 -25.61 -0.81 6.76
CA GLU A 219 -26.71 -0.24 5.97
C GLU A 219 -26.28 0.97 5.12
N TYR A 220 -25.22 1.68 5.51
CA TYR A 220 -24.67 2.83 4.80
C TYR A 220 -23.50 2.48 3.85
N TRP A 221 -23.27 1.20 3.55
CA TRP A 221 -22.14 0.72 2.72
C TRP A 221 -21.89 1.56 1.47
N ASN A 222 -22.92 1.77 0.64
CA ASN A 222 -22.77 2.48 -0.63
C ASN A 222 -22.34 3.94 -0.42
N LEU A 223 -22.97 4.64 0.52
CA LEU A 223 -22.63 6.02 0.85
C LEU A 223 -21.19 6.10 1.37
N TYR A 224 -20.85 5.25 2.32
CA TYR A 224 -19.52 5.17 2.91
C TYR A 224 -18.42 4.92 1.87
N PHE A 225 -18.63 3.98 0.95
CA PHE A 225 -17.67 3.64 -0.09
C PHE A 225 -17.35 4.85 -0.98
N TRP A 226 -18.39 5.52 -1.49
CA TRP A 226 -18.20 6.70 -2.35
C TRP A 226 -17.62 7.89 -1.60
N VAL A 227 -18.01 8.11 -0.34
CA VAL A 227 -17.41 9.15 0.49
C VAL A 227 -15.92 8.87 0.70
N CYS A 228 -15.54 7.64 1.04
CA CYS A 228 -14.13 7.27 1.19
C CYS A 228 -13.34 7.57 -0.09
N LEU A 229 -13.87 7.15 -1.24
CA LEU A 229 -13.22 7.35 -2.54
C LEU A 229 -13.03 8.84 -2.86
N ILE A 230 -14.08 9.65 -2.70
CA ILE A 230 -14.03 11.09 -2.97
C ILE A 230 -13.04 11.77 -2.03
N VAL A 231 -13.12 11.46 -0.73
CA VAL A 231 -12.21 12.02 0.28
C VAL A 231 -10.77 11.66 -0.03
N THR A 232 -10.45 10.40 -0.34
CA THR A 232 -9.10 9.98 -0.72
C THR A 232 -8.58 10.79 -1.91
N PHE A 233 -9.35 10.91 -2.99
CA PHE A 233 -8.89 11.62 -4.18
C PHE A 233 -8.71 13.12 -3.93
N ILE A 234 -9.68 13.78 -3.29
CA ILE A 234 -9.56 15.20 -2.94
C ILE A 234 -8.33 15.42 -2.07
N ALA A 235 -8.19 14.61 -1.04
CA ALA A 235 -7.13 14.77 -0.07
C ALA A 235 -5.75 14.40 -0.67
N THR A 236 -5.67 13.48 -1.63
CA THR A 236 -4.45 13.23 -2.43
C THR A 236 -4.10 14.42 -3.32
N ALA A 237 -5.09 14.99 -4.02
CA ALA A 237 -4.87 16.18 -4.85
C ALA A 237 -4.37 17.37 -4.01
N ILE A 238 -4.89 17.52 -2.79
CA ILE A 238 -4.43 18.55 -1.84
C ILE A 238 -3.01 18.24 -1.35
N THR A 239 -2.77 17.05 -0.78
CA THR A 239 -1.47 16.68 -0.18
C THR A 239 -0.32 16.66 -1.18
N ALA A 240 -0.56 16.31 -2.45
CA ALA A 240 0.42 16.43 -3.53
C ALA A 240 0.98 17.86 -3.72
N ARG A 241 0.29 18.88 -3.18
CA ARG A 241 0.67 20.30 -3.24
C ARG A 241 1.19 20.85 -1.91
N ILE A 242 1.04 20.13 -0.82
CA ILE A 242 1.46 20.57 0.52
C ILE A 242 2.86 19.98 0.82
N TYR A 243 3.63 20.68 1.66
CA TYR A 243 4.86 20.13 2.23
C TYR A 243 4.52 18.89 3.08
N PRO A 244 5.32 17.80 3.05
CA PRO A 244 6.65 17.66 2.43
C PRO A 244 6.65 17.23 0.96
N LEU A 245 5.56 16.63 0.47
CA LEU A 245 5.49 16.06 -0.88
C LEU A 245 5.82 17.08 -1.97
N SER A 246 5.36 18.33 -1.81
CA SER A 246 5.61 19.38 -2.79
C SER A 246 7.09 19.72 -2.98
N LYS A 247 7.94 19.51 -1.96
CA LYS A 247 9.38 19.78 -1.97
C LYS A 247 10.25 18.54 -2.22
N MET A 248 9.67 17.36 -2.35
CA MET A 248 10.44 16.16 -2.69
C MET A 248 11.08 16.28 -4.08
N PRO A 249 12.30 15.73 -4.27
CA PRO A 249 13.03 15.89 -5.51
C PRO A 249 12.46 14.99 -6.63
N ASP A 250 12.43 15.54 -7.85
CA ASP A 250 12.03 14.82 -9.07
C ASP A 250 13.21 14.00 -9.63
N ILE A 251 13.68 13.03 -8.85
CA ILE A 251 14.82 12.16 -9.20
C ILE A 251 14.34 10.72 -9.36
N TYR A 252 14.76 10.04 -10.43
CA TYR A 252 14.49 8.62 -10.67
C TYR A 252 15.37 7.69 -9.81
N PHE A 253 14.90 6.46 -9.58
CA PHE A 253 15.58 5.49 -8.73
C PHE A 253 17.04 5.21 -9.15
N ASN A 254 17.29 5.05 -10.45
CA ASN A 254 18.63 4.83 -11.00
C ASN A 254 19.01 5.94 -11.97
N LYS A 255 19.95 6.81 -11.60
CA LYS A 255 20.41 7.94 -12.44
C LYS A 255 21.03 7.51 -13.77
N ASN A 256 21.44 6.24 -13.91
CA ASN A 256 22.17 5.74 -15.08
C ASN A 256 21.27 5.05 -16.13
N LEU A 257 19.99 4.83 -15.83
CA LEU A 257 19.04 4.28 -16.81
C LEU A 257 18.46 5.43 -17.63
N LYS A 258 18.30 5.20 -18.94
CA LYS A 258 17.67 6.19 -19.85
C LYS A 258 16.26 6.52 -19.35
N VAL A 259 15.99 7.80 -19.15
CA VAL A 259 14.63 8.30 -18.93
C VAL A 259 13.91 8.18 -20.26
N GLU A 260 12.79 7.47 -20.29
CA GLU A 260 11.92 7.46 -21.46
C GLU A 260 11.22 8.81 -21.49
N ASN A 261 11.70 9.72 -22.35
CA ASN A 261 11.13 11.06 -22.49
C ASN A 261 9.64 10.93 -22.82
N GLU A 262 8.78 11.45 -21.93
CA GLU A 262 7.37 11.72 -22.22
C GLU A 262 7.31 12.90 -23.21
N ASN A 263 7.69 12.64 -24.47
CA ASN A 263 7.47 13.57 -25.57
C ASN A 263 5.98 13.57 -25.91
N LEU A 264 5.17 14.24 -25.08
CA LEU A 264 3.82 14.68 -25.43
C LEU A 264 3.91 16.05 -26.13
N GLU A 265 4.81 16.18 -27.10
CA GLU A 265 4.78 17.32 -28.00
C GLU A 265 3.62 17.13 -28.99
N ASN A 266 2.51 17.83 -28.71
CA ASN A 266 1.60 18.40 -29.69
C ASN A 266 1.32 17.53 -30.93
N LYS A 267 0.72 16.35 -30.77
CA LYS A 267 0.03 15.69 -31.88
C LYS A 267 -1.46 15.72 -31.63
N LYS A 268 -2.18 16.44 -32.51
CA LYS A 268 -3.65 16.43 -32.69
C LYS A 268 -4.13 15.03 -33.11
N SER A 269 -3.83 14.01 -32.31
CA SER A 269 -4.10 12.61 -32.56
C SER A 269 -5.20 12.14 -31.62
N ASN A 270 -6.01 11.18 -32.05
CA ASN A 270 -7.01 10.56 -31.19
C ASN A 270 -6.29 9.83 -30.04
N ILE A 271 -6.50 10.27 -28.79
CA ILE A 271 -5.83 9.77 -27.59
C ILE A 271 -5.94 8.24 -27.43
N PHE A 272 -7.04 7.64 -27.91
CA PHE A 272 -7.21 6.18 -27.91
C PHE A 272 -6.27 5.48 -28.87
N ARG A 273 -6.04 6.07 -30.05
CA ARG A 273 -5.09 5.53 -31.04
C ARG A 273 -3.67 5.66 -30.53
N GLU A 274 -3.36 6.77 -29.86
CA GLU A 274 -2.06 7.00 -29.23
C GLU A 274 -1.80 6.00 -28.11
N ALA A 275 -2.73 5.85 -27.17
CA ALA A 275 -2.67 4.86 -26.11
C ALA A 275 -2.45 3.45 -26.65
N TRP A 276 -3.18 3.06 -27.69
CA TRP A 276 -3.00 1.76 -28.33
C TRP A 276 -1.61 1.59 -28.95
N ASN A 277 -1.13 2.61 -29.68
CA ASN A 277 0.20 2.57 -30.28
C ASN A 277 1.30 2.51 -29.23
N THR A 278 1.18 3.30 -28.16
CA THR A 278 2.10 3.32 -27.02
C THR A 278 2.14 1.94 -26.36
N ALA A 279 0.97 1.34 -26.08
CA ALA A 279 0.88 0.01 -25.48
C ALA A 279 1.57 -1.07 -26.33
N ILE A 280 1.25 -1.14 -27.63
CA ILE A 280 1.87 -2.12 -28.53
C ILE A 280 3.37 -1.87 -28.70
N SER A 281 3.80 -0.61 -28.76
CA SER A 281 5.21 -0.27 -28.90
C SER A 281 6.04 -0.72 -27.68
N ASN A 282 5.48 -0.57 -26.47
CA ASN A 282 6.12 -1.03 -25.24
C ASN A 282 6.12 -2.56 -25.13
N PHE A 283 5.01 -3.20 -25.49
CA PHE A 283 4.94 -4.65 -25.59
C PHE A 283 6.05 -5.22 -26.50
N LEU A 284 6.32 -4.59 -27.64
CA LEU A 284 7.36 -5.03 -28.57
C LEU A 284 8.80 -4.84 -28.06
N LYS A 285 9.02 -3.89 -27.15
CA LYS A 285 10.32 -3.66 -26.49
C LYS A 285 10.49 -4.49 -25.22
N SER A 286 9.42 -5.14 -24.74
CA SER A 286 9.44 -5.86 -23.47
C SER A 286 10.34 -7.10 -23.50
N ASP A 287 11.03 -7.34 -22.39
CA ASP A 287 11.81 -8.56 -22.20
C ASP A 287 10.90 -9.81 -22.14
N SER A 288 11.52 -10.99 -22.16
CA SER A 288 10.77 -12.24 -22.08
C SER A 288 9.99 -12.38 -20.77
N VAL A 289 8.90 -13.15 -20.80
CA VAL A 289 8.08 -13.43 -19.61
C VAL A 289 8.90 -14.00 -18.47
N LEU A 290 9.81 -14.91 -18.78
CA LEU A 290 10.66 -15.54 -17.79
C LEU A 290 11.59 -14.52 -17.13
N ASP A 291 12.28 -13.69 -17.93
CA ASP A 291 13.26 -12.73 -17.43
C ASP A 291 12.60 -11.67 -16.56
N ASN A 292 11.46 -11.13 -17.03
CA ASN A 292 10.68 -10.15 -16.28
C ASN A 292 10.13 -10.74 -14.98
N THR A 293 9.58 -11.96 -15.00
CA THR A 293 9.07 -12.61 -13.79
C THR A 293 10.19 -12.86 -12.77
N ILE A 294 11.35 -13.35 -13.20
CA ILE A 294 12.49 -13.60 -12.29
C ILE A 294 13.01 -12.28 -11.70
N SER A 295 13.17 -11.25 -12.53
CA SER A 295 13.63 -9.92 -12.09
C SER A 295 12.68 -9.30 -11.07
N ASN A 296 11.37 -9.38 -11.34
CA ASN A 296 10.34 -8.86 -10.44
C ASN A 296 10.21 -9.69 -9.16
N LEU A 297 10.32 -11.03 -9.23
CA LEU A 297 10.31 -11.89 -8.04
C LEU A 297 11.48 -11.56 -7.11
N LYS A 298 12.71 -11.45 -7.64
CA LYS A 298 13.89 -11.02 -6.86
C LYS A 298 13.65 -9.67 -6.19
N SER A 299 13.01 -8.75 -6.92
CA SER A 299 12.66 -7.43 -6.43
C SER A 299 11.61 -7.46 -5.30
N GLY A 300 10.58 -8.29 -5.43
CA GLY A 300 9.55 -8.51 -4.41
C GLY A 300 10.12 -9.15 -3.14
N ILE A 301 10.97 -10.18 -3.27
CA ILE A 301 11.66 -10.81 -2.13
C ILE A 301 12.51 -9.78 -1.38
N LYS A 302 13.30 -8.97 -2.11
CA LYS A 302 14.12 -7.92 -1.49
C LYS A 302 13.27 -6.90 -0.74
N LEU A 303 12.11 -6.52 -1.28
CA LEU A 303 11.18 -5.61 -0.60
C LEU A 303 10.62 -6.26 0.68
N ALA A 304 10.15 -7.51 0.61
CA ALA A 304 9.63 -8.26 1.75
C ALA A 304 10.66 -8.37 2.90
N LEU A 305 11.92 -8.66 2.57
CA LEU A 305 13.03 -8.69 3.53
C LEU A 305 13.26 -7.32 4.20
N ASN A 306 13.11 -6.22 3.45
CA ASN A 306 13.35 -4.88 3.98
C ASN A 306 12.24 -4.40 4.92
N ILE A 307 10.98 -4.77 4.67
CA ILE A 307 9.83 -4.22 5.40
C ILE A 307 9.35 -5.10 6.55
N GLY A 308 9.58 -6.43 6.49
CA GLY A 308 8.96 -7.37 7.43
C GLY A 308 9.26 -7.06 8.90
N ALA A 309 10.53 -6.89 9.24
CA ALA A 309 10.96 -6.61 10.61
C ALA A 309 10.54 -5.19 11.07
N THR A 310 10.62 -4.21 10.17
CA THR A 310 10.21 -2.84 10.48
C THR A 310 8.71 -2.76 10.78
N ILE A 311 7.87 -3.39 9.96
CA ILE A 311 6.41 -3.44 10.20
C ILE A 311 6.11 -4.08 11.56
N MET A 312 6.81 -5.16 11.92
CA MET A 312 6.62 -5.81 13.23
C MET A 312 6.95 -4.86 14.40
N SER A 313 8.12 -4.21 14.35
CA SER A 313 8.54 -3.29 15.42
C SER A 313 7.61 -2.10 15.56
N VAL A 314 7.33 -1.41 14.45
CA VAL A 314 6.50 -0.21 14.42
C VAL A 314 5.07 -0.56 14.83
N GLY A 315 4.51 -1.66 14.31
CA GLY A 315 3.16 -2.10 14.66
C GLY A 315 2.99 -2.37 16.15
N VAL A 316 3.90 -3.14 16.76
CA VAL A 316 3.80 -3.45 18.21
C VAL A 316 4.02 -2.21 19.08
N ILE A 317 5.03 -1.38 18.77
CA ILE A 317 5.27 -0.13 19.51
C ILE A 317 4.05 0.78 19.42
N SER A 318 3.50 0.95 18.22
CA SER A 318 2.29 1.75 17.98
C SER A 318 1.12 1.30 18.84
N LEU A 319 0.85 -0.02 18.92
CA LEU A 319 -0.22 -0.54 19.75
C LEU A 319 0.04 -0.38 21.25
N LEU A 320 1.28 -0.58 21.70
CA LEU A 320 1.67 -0.35 23.10
C LEU A 320 1.45 1.11 23.50
N LEU A 321 1.87 2.05 22.65
CA LEU A 321 1.64 3.48 22.87
C LEU A 321 0.14 3.81 22.86
N ALA A 322 -0.64 3.18 21.98
CA ALA A 322 -2.07 3.42 21.85
C ALA A 322 -2.88 2.95 23.05
N GLN A 323 -2.54 1.79 23.62
CA GLN A 323 -3.32 1.20 24.71
C GLN A 323 -2.86 1.65 26.10
N TYR A 324 -1.55 1.87 26.31
CA TYR A 324 -0.99 2.04 27.65
C TYR A 324 -0.47 3.44 27.95
N THR A 325 -0.52 4.37 26.99
CA THR A 325 -0.03 5.74 27.19
C THR A 325 -1.05 6.77 26.74
N LYS A 326 -0.91 7.99 27.25
CA LYS A 326 -1.73 9.14 26.85
C LYS A 326 -1.21 9.83 25.58
N ILE A 327 -0.23 9.25 24.88
CA ILE A 327 0.40 9.89 23.72
C ILE A 327 -0.65 10.25 22.66
N PHE A 328 -1.59 9.35 22.36
CA PHE A 328 -2.63 9.61 21.37
C PHE A 328 -3.71 10.59 21.85
N ASP A 329 -3.91 10.71 23.18
CA ASP A 329 -4.78 11.77 23.73
C ASP A 329 -4.12 13.14 23.53
N ILE A 330 -2.82 13.24 23.84
CA ILE A 330 -2.04 14.48 23.68
C ILE A 330 -1.99 14.88 22.21
N LEU A 331 -1.65 13.93 21.33
CA LEU A 331 -1.62 14.16 19.89
C LEU A 331 -3.01 14.43 19.31
N GLY A 332 -4.08 13.90 19.92
CA GLY A 332 -5.46 14.22 19.57
C GLY A 332 -5.76 15.72 19.62
N TYR A 333 -5.10 16.48 20.51
CA TYR A 333 -5.25 17.94 20.55
C TYR A 333 -4.73 18.65 19.29
N LEU A 334 -3.87 18.02 18.48
CA LEU A 334 -3.45 18.55 17.18
C LEU A 334 -4.64 18.68 16.21
N PHE A 335 -5.50 17.67 16.19
CA PHE A 335 -6.67 17.60 15.30
C PHE A 335 -7.94 18.17 15.95
N TYR A 336 -7.95 18.36 17.27
CA TYR A 336 -9.12 18.81 18.02
C TYR A 336 -9.72 20.15 17.53
N PRO A 337 -8.93 21.20 17.20
CA PRO A 337 -9.50 22.44 16.65
C PRO A 337 -10.26 22.22 15.33
N LEU A 338 -9.77 21.30 14.49
CA LEU A 338 -10.41 20.95 13.23
C LEU A 338 -11.72 20.18 13.47
N THR A 339 -11.72 19.21 14.38
CA THR A 339 -12.93 18.42 14.66
C THR A 339 -14.01 19.22 15.40
N LEU A 340 -13.60 20.17 16.24
CA LEU A 340 -14.51 21.08 16.95
C LEU A 340 -15.28 21.98 15.98
N PHE A 341 -14.65 22.39 14.87
CA PHE A 341 -15.29 23.20 13.83
C PHE A 341 -16.50 22.49 13.20
N PHE A 342 -16.45 21.16 13.06
CA PHE A 342 -17.52 20.37 12.47
C PHE A 342 -18.71 20.11 13.41
N LYS A 343 -18.67 20.60 14.67
CA LYS A 343 -19.77 20.51 15.66
C LYS A 343 -20.36 19.09 15.80
N THR A 344 -19.50 18.08 15.82
CA THR A 344 -19.88 16.68 16.00
C THR A 344 -20.21 16.38 17.46
N SER A 345 -20.88 15.26 17.71
CA SER A 345 -21.32 14.88 19.06
C SER A 345 -20.15 14.59 20.02
N ASP A 346 -19.02 14.12 19.51
CA ASP A 346 -17.78 13.92 20.26
C ASP A 346 -16.54 14.28 19.41
N PRO A 347 -16.19 15.58 19.34
CA PRO A 347 -15.07 16.04 18.52
C PRO A 347 -13.71 15.52 18.99
N PHE A 348 -13.55 15.25 20.29
CA PHE A 348 -12.29 14.76 20.83
C PHE A 348 -12.05 13.30 20.45
N LEU A 349 -13.09 12.46 20.47
CA LEU A 349 -12.98 11.08 20.03
C LEU A 349 -12.57 10.97 18.56
N ILE A 350 -13.09 11.84 17.69
CA ILE A 350 -12.68 11.91 16.28
C ILE A 350 -11.20 12.33 16.18
N ALA A 351 -10.79 13.35 16.93
CA ALA A 351 -9.42 13.86 16.87
C ALA A 351 -8.40 12.84 17.39
N LYS A 352 -8.71 12.18 18.51
CA LYS A 352 -7.94 11.05 19.03
C LYS A 352 -7.87 9.91 18.03
N SER A 353 -9.00 9.55 17.42
CA SER A 353 -9.09 8.50 16.41
C SER A 353 -8.27 8.81 15.16
N ALA A 354 -8.24 10.07 14.71
CA ALA A 354 -7.40 10.50 13.58
C ALA A 354 -5.90 10.26 13.87
N THR A 355 -5.46 10.52 15.10
CA THR A 355 -4.08 10.22 15.50
C THR A 355 -3.83 8.71 15.64
N ILE A 356 -4.73 7.97 16.28
CA ILE A 356 -4.57 6.50 16.42
C ILE A 356 -4.54 5.84 15.05
N THR A 357 -5.28 6.39 14.09
CA THR A 357 -5.25 5.93 12.71
C THR A 357 -3.83 5.98 12.14
N ILE A 358 -2.91 6.83 12.59
CA ILE A 358 -1.50 6.79 12.13
C ILE A 358 -0.80 5.49 12.54
N ALA A 359 -1.19 4.94 13.69
CA ALA A 359 -0.61 3.75 14.28
C ALA A 359 -1.29 2.46 13.81
N ASP A 360 -2.62 2.45 13.75
CA ASP A 360 -3.41 1.29 13.37
C ASP A 360 -4.74 1.71 12.74
N MET A 361 -5.09 1.09 11.61
CA MET A 361 -6.30 1.39 10.85
C MET A 361 -7.59 0.84 11.47
N TYR A 362 -7.50 -0.14 12.39
CA TYR A 362 -8.64 -0.86 12.97
C TYR A 362 -9.00 -0.41 14.40
N VAL A 363 -8.00 -0.12 15.24
CA VAL A 363 -8.21 0.32 16.63
C VAL A 363 -9.22 1.49 16.76
N PRO A 364 -9.20 2.53 15.90
CA PRO A 364 -10.17 3.62 15.98
C PRO A 364 -11.63 3.15 15.86
N ALA A 365 -11.90 2.13 15.05
CA ALA A 365 -13.24 1.56 14.88
C ALA A 365 -13.72 0.85 16.15
N ILE A 366 -12.84 0.14 16.87
CA ILE A 366 -13.19 -0.57 18.09
C ILE A 366 -13.58 0.41 19.20
N ILE A 367 -12.77 1.45 19.43
CA ILE A 367 -12.95 2.40 20.52
C ILE A 367 -14.15 3.34 20.33
N SER A 368 -14.70 3.41 19.11
CA SER A 368 -15.82 4.29 18.76
C SER A 368 -17.16 3.59 18.60
N THR A 369 -17.23 2.27 18.82
CA THR A 369 -18.46 1.45 18.71
C THR A 369 -19.65 1.99 19.51
N GLY A 370 -19.42 2.62 20.67
CA GLY A 370 -20.46 3.21 21.51
C GLY A 370 -20.83 4.67 21.19
N ALA A 371 -20.19 5.28 20.18
CA ALA A 371 -20.42 6.69 19.85
C ALA A 371 -21.69 6.89 18.98
N SER A 372 -22.10 8.14 18.83
CA SER A 372 -23.19 8.53 17.94
C SER A 372 -22.88 8.19 16.47
N ILE A 373 -23.91 8.11 15.64
CA ILE A 373 -23.79 7.66 14.24
C ILE A 373 -22.88 8.56 13.40
N ASP A 374 -22.95 9.88 13.61
CA ASP A 374 -22.09 10.89 12.96
C ASP A 374 -20.61 10.65 13.29
N VAL A 375 -20.29 10.42 14.57
CA VAL A 375 -18.93 10.18 15.04
C VAL A 375 -18.39 8.87 14.49
N ARG A 376 -19.18 7.79 14.57
CA ARG A 376 -18.81 6.47 14.03
C ARG A 376 -18.57 6.54 12.52
N PHE A 377 -19.41 7.23 11.77
CA PHE A 377 -19.26 7.34 10.32
C PHE A 377 -17.98 8.11 9.95
N ILE A 378 -17.68 9.21 10.62
CA ILE A 378 -16.44 9.97 10.37
C ILE A 378 -15.21 9.12 10.70
N ILE A 379 -15.22 8.42 11.84
CA ILE A 379 -14.11 7.54 12.23
C ILE A 379 -13.94 6.38 11.24
N ALA A 380 -15.04 5.81 10.73
CA ALA A 380 -15.00 4.80 9.68
C ALA A 380 -14.26 5.32 8.44
N VAL A 381 -14.49 6.58 8.04
CA VAL A 381 -13.83 7.19 6.88
C VAL A 381 -12.35 7.45 7.17
N LEU A 382 -12.02 7.87 8.40
CA LEU A 382 -10.63 8.07 8.84
C LEU A 382 -9.83 6.77 8.76
N CYS A 383 -10.38 5.65 9.25
CA CYS A 383 -9.74 4.32 9.21
C CYS A 383 -9.23 3.93 7.81
N ILE A 384 -9.91 4.38 6.74
CA ILE A 384 -9.57 4.04 5.35
C ILE A 384 -8.56 5.00 4.75
N ASN A 385 -8.58 6.26 5.18
CA ASN A 385 -7.69 7.32 4.70
C ASN A 385 -6.39 7.41 5.52
N PHE A 386 -5.94 6.25 6.04
CA PHE A 386 -4.74 6.06 6.88
C PHE A 386 -3.51 6.80 6.34
N SER A 387 -3.23 6.64 5.04
CA SER A 387 -2.01 7.11 4.38
C SER A 387 -1.89 8.64 4.30
N LEU A 388 -3.02 9.34 4.50
CA LEU A 388 -3.10 10.80 4.43
C LEU A 388 -2.61 11.50 5.70
N HIS A 389 -2.67 10.82 6.85
CA HIS A 389 -2.34 11.39 8.16
C HIS A 389 -0.85 11.29 8.50
N LEU A 390 -0.12 10.38 7.85
CA LEU A 390 1.32 10.21 8.05
C LEU A 390 2.10 11.52 7.78
N PHE A 391 1.58 12.42 6.94
CA PHE A 391 2.21 13.69 6.58
C PHE A 391 1.65 14.96 7.25
N LEU A 392 0.57 14.88 8.04
CA LEU A 392 0.22 16.01 8.92
C LEU A 392 1.13 16.06 10.16
N VAL A 393 1.92 15.00 10.39
CA VAL A 393 2.82 14.83 11.54
C VAL A 393 4.31 14.98 11.16
N PHE A 394 4.67 15.03 9.87
CA PHE A 394 6.03 15.27 9.34
C PHE A 394 6.04 16.39 8.32
#